data_AF-A0A7C1KJ91-F1
#
_entry.id   AF-A0A7C1KJ91-F1
#
_cell.length_a   1.000
_cell.length_b   1.000
_cell.length_c   1.000
_cell.angle_alpha   90.00
_cell.angle_beta   90.00
_cell.angle_gamma   90.00
#
_symmetry.space_group_name_H-M   'P 1'
#
loop_
_entity.id
_entity.type
_entity.pdbx_description
1 polymer ?
#
loop_
_entity_poly.entity_id
_entity_poly.type
_entity_poly.pdbx_seq_one_letter_code
_entity_poly.pdbx_strand_id
1 'polypeptide(L)'
;MTPDYRLLRQWLQLEPEGPWPPPAGELLGLPPKTSPAASVPLEPGEIEARVLQRLNWLRPYQLKYPELVTEGMNRLAQAFLELTQRSRNVTPAQPASVEKPAFPSGSEAESGQPEAVADTPLEVPESASSSAAPFPPSEAGPVPSAEPASLASHPARAAAESFPSPLPVAEGPAGTAPATPGRQDMPLSAESTGGLPTPPPLPTPPHPVAPVPPPLPTPTYPLAPLPPPSPALPLSREAGPFAERQRRRALSRRLVQLRRLHRAWEEVGEILANAPVLDNPLSLLRFHAVHRRLRDSLHHLPDLWPLAGTANGAQAAALLRQEQAVPILRELEPEQRLRFLLDWRRGEQYLAGLYQQLREQLQAERQARQRRRRWTRLLGRFLRCVTSPETVLLLLLLSALLILRLRGE
;
A
#
# COMPACT_ATOMS: atom_id res chain seq x y z
N MET A 1 25.70 19.82 -23.78
CA MET A 1 26.77 19.41 -22.86
C MET A 1 26.48 18.00 -22.42
N THR A 2 27.32 17.04 -22.78
CA THR A 2 27.19 15.67 -22.29
C THR A 2 27.56 15.67 -20.80
N PRO A 3 26.69 15.20 -19.90
CA PRO A 3 26.99 15.10 -18.47
C PRO A 3 28.25 14.25 -18.24
N ASP A 4 29.12 14.70 -17.34
CA ASP A 4 30.37 14.02 -17.03
C ASP A 4 30.13 12.82 -16.11
N TYR A 5 29.83 11.67 -16.71
CA TYR A 5 29.55 10.42 -15.98
C TYR A 5 30.78 9.83 -15.28
N ARG A 6 32.01 10.31 -15.55
CA ARG A 6 33.21 9.84 -14.85
C ARG A 6 33.18 10.21 -13.37
N LEU A 7 32.72 11.43 -13.06
CA LEU A 7 32.52 11.88 -11.67
C LEU A 7 31.50 11.01 -10.94
N LEU A 8 30.39 10.67 -11.61
CA LEU A 8 29.34 9.85 -11.03
C LEU A 8 29.83 8.42 -10.73
N ARG A 9 30.60 7.82 -11.65
CA ARG A 9 31.26 6.52 -11.44
C ARG A 9 32.24 6.59 -10.27
N GLN A 10 33.02 7.67 -10.15
CA GLN A 10 33.94 7.88 -9.03
C GLN A 10 33.20 7.97 -7.69
N TRP A 11 32.11 8.73 -7.58
CA TRP A 11 31.33 8.84 -6.33
C TRP A 11 30.69 7.53 -5.93
N LEU A 12 30.27 6.73 -6.92
CA LEU A 12 29.74 5.39 -6.71
C LEU A 12 30.83 4.34 -6.55
N GLN A 13 32.12 4.70 -6.50
CA GLN A 13 33.25 3.77 -6.38
C GLN A 13 33.22 2.66 -7.45
N LEU A 14 32.88 3.03 -8.68
CA LEU A 14 32.92 2.17 -9.85
C LEU A 14 34.22 2.41 -10.62
N GLU A 15 34.60 1.46 -11.47
CA GLU A 15 35.76 1.63 -12.34
C GLU A 15 35.57 2.87 -13.23
N PRO A 16 36.57 3.77 -13.35
CA PRO A 16 36.39 5.08 -13.99
C PRO A 16 36.18 4.99 -15.51
N GLU A 17 36.67 3.93 -16.14
CA GLU A 17 36.56 3.68 -17.57
C GLU A 17 35.52 2.60 -17.83
N GLY A 18 34.34 2.99 -18.32
CA GLY A 18 33.32 2.02 -18.70
C GLY A 18 32.05 2.68 -19.27
N PRO A 19 31.22 1.91 -19.98
CA PRO A 19 29.98 2.40 -20.56
C PRO A 19 29.01 2.85 -19.45
N TRP A 20 28.30 3.95 -19.69
CA TRP A 20 27.24 4.43 -18.80
C TRP A 20 25.87 4.23 -19.49
N PRO A 21 24.87 3.65 -18.81
CA PRO A 21 24.89 3.15 -17.43
C PRO A 21 25.54 1.74 -17.29
N PRO A 22 26.18 1.44 -16.16
CA PRO A 22 26.68 0.10 -15.85
C PRO A 22 25.52 -0.86 -15.52
N PRO A 23 25.74 -2.19 -15.57
CA PRO A 23 24.74 -3.18 -15.19
C PRO A 23 24.33 -3.05 -13.71
N ALA A 24 23.09 -3.44 -13.40
CA ALA A 24 22.49 -3.25 -12.07
C ALA A 24 23.33 -3.83 -10.90
N GLY A 25 23.97 -4.97 -11.13
CA GLY A 25 24.84 -5.59 -10.12
C GLY A 25 26.11 -4.77 -9.84
N GLU A 26 26.75 -4.25 -10.88
CA GLU A 26 27.96 -3.42 -10.77
C GLU A 26 27.64 -2.10 -10.07
N LEU A 27 26.47 -1.51 -10.35
CA LEU A 27 25.96 -0.30 -9.68
C LEU A 27 25.86 -0.43 -8.15
N LEU A 28 25.60 -1.64 -7.64
CA LEU A 28 25.58 -1.94 -6.20
C LEU A 28 26.93 -2.46 -5.65
N GLY A 29 27.97 -2.50 -6.48
CA GLY A 29 29.28 -3.07 -6.17
C GLY A 29 29.21 -4.57 -5.90
N LEU A 30 28.37 -5.29 -6.64
CA LEU A 30 28.41 -6.75 -6.69
C LEU A 30 29.52 -7.17 -7.67
N PRO A 31 30.25 -8.26 -7.37
CA PRO A 31 31.25 -8.78 -8.29
C PRO A 31 30.59 -9.11 -9.64
N PRO A 32 31.31 -8.90 -10.76
CA PRO A 32 30.78 -9.18 -12.09
C PRO A 32 30.35 -10.65 -12.20
N LYS A 33 29.31 -10.91 -12.99
CA LYS A 33 28.70 -12.24 -13.17
C LYS A 33 29.70 -13.33 -13.59
N THR A 34 30.81 -12.93 -14.22
CA THR A 34 31.90 -13.84 -14.63
C THR A 34 32.66 -14.44 -13.45
N SER A 35 32.58 -13.83 -12.26
CA SER A 35 33.19 -14.38 -11.06
C SER A 35 32.34 -15.53 -10.52
N PRO A 36 32.92 -16.70 -10.16
CA PRO A 36 32.16 -17.83 -9.60
C PRO A 36 31.41 -17.45 -8.31
N ALA A 37 31.88 -16.43 -7.59
CA ALA A 37 31.23 -15.88 -6.39
C ALA A 37 29.92 -15.11 -6.68
N ALA A 38 29.64 -14.75 -7.94
CA ALA A 38 28.45 -13.98 -8.33
C ALA A 38 27.16 -14.83 -8.43
N SER A 39 27.25 -16.14 -8.13
CA SER A 39 26.14 -17.08 -8.23
C SER A 39 25.25 -17.11 -6.98
N VAL A 40 25.66 -16.47 -5.89
CA VAL A 40 24.89 -16.48 -4.64
C VAL A 40 23.67 -15.57 -4.80
N PRO A 41 22.43 -16.07 -4.61
CA PRO A 41 21.23 -15.24 -4.60
C PRO A 41 21.34 -14.23 -3.45
N LEU A 42 21.26 -12.94 -3.74
CA LEU A 42 21.19 -11.93 -2.68
C LEU A 42 19.78 -11.87 -2.11
N GLU A 43 19.71 -11.90 -0.78
CA GLU A 43 18.49 -11.61 -0.04
C GLU A 43 18.03 -10.17 -0.31
N PRO A 44 16.72 -9.91 -0.42
CA PRO A 44 16.19 -8.58 -0.74
C PRO A 44 16.62 -7.51 0.26
N GLY A 45 16.81 -7.87 1.54
CA GLY A 45 17.31 -6.96 2.56
C GLY A 45 18.75 -6.49 2.33
N GLU A 46 19.62 -7.33 1.77
CA GLU A 46 20.99 -6.94 1.44
C GLU A 46 21.04 -5.99 0.23
N ILE A 47 20.18 -6.23 -0.77
CA ILE A 47 20.04 -5.36 -1.94
C ILE A 47 19.59 -3.96 -1.47
N GLU A 48 18.58 -3.88 -0.60
CA GLU A 48 18.10 -2.62 -0.03
C GLU A 48 19.20 -1.89 0.76
N ALA A 49 19.91 -2.59 1.65
CA ALA A 49 20.99 -2.00 2.44
C ALA A 49 22.09 -1.40 1.57
N ARG A 50 22.50 -2.09 0.49
CA ARG A 50 23.49 -1.59 -0.47
C ARG A 50 22.99 -0.36 -1.23
N VAL A 51 21.73 -0.34 -1.68
CA VAL A 51 21.15 0.83 -2.35
C VAL A 51 21.17 2.04 -1.42
N LEU A 52 20.75 1.89 -0.16
CA LEU A 52 20.77 2.97 0.83
C LEU A 52 22.18 3.47 1.09
N GLN A 53 23.17 2.58 1.16
CA GLN A 53 24.58 2.94 1.29
C GLN A 53 25.06 3.79 0.09
N ARG A 54 24.75 3.38 -1.15
CA ARG A 54 25.14 4.13 -2.36
C ARG A 54 24.43 5.48 -2.45
N LEU A 55 23.15 5.54 -2.07
CA LEU A 55 22.41 6.81 -1.99
C LEU A 55 23.05 7.78 -0.99
N ASN A 56 23.56 7.29 0.15
CA ASN A 56 24.25 8.12 1.13
C ASN A 56 25.56 8.71 0.58
N TRP A 57 26.27 8.01 -0.31
CA TRP A 57 27.47 8.56 -0.95
C TRP A 57 27.18 9.67 -1.94
N LEU A 58 25.99 9.71 -2.54
CA LEU A 58 25.58 10.77 -3.47
C LEU A 58 25.11 12.05 -2.78
N ARG A 59 24.62 11.97 -1.53
CA ARG A 59 24.04 13.11 -0.80
C ARG A 59 24.95 14.34 -0.72
N PRO A 60 26.26 14.23 -0.41
CA PRO A 60 27.15 15.39 -0.33
C PRO A 60 27.26 16.19 -1.64
N TYR A 61 27.02 15.55 -2.78
CA TYR A 61 27.18 16.15 -4.10
C TYR A 61 25.90 16.80 -4.65
N GLN A 62 24.77 16.63 -3.97
CA GLN A 62 23.45 17.05 -4.47
C GLN A 62 23.34 18.56 -4.74
N LEU A 63 24.02 19.39 -3.95
CA LEU A 63 24.01 20.85 -4.13
C LEU A 63 24.94 21.31 -5.27
N LYS A 64 26.06 20.62 -5.47
CA LYS A 64 27.08 21.01 -6.46
C LYS A 64 26.75 20.48 -7.86
N TYR A 65 26.14 19.30 -7.96
CA TYR A 65 25.87 18.61 -9.22
C TYR A 65 24.47 17.95 -9.22
N PRO A 66 23.38 18.74 -9.14
CA PRO A 66 22.03 18.21 -8.96
C PRO A 66 21.59 17.25 -10.09
N GLU A 67 21.95 17.55 -11.34
CA GLU A 67 21.59 16.72 -12.50
C GLU A 67 22.27 15.34 -12.47
N LEU A 68 23.59 15.29 -12.20
CA LEU A 68 24.35 14.03 -12.12
C LEU A 68 23.87 13.17 -10.95
N VAL A 69 23.61 13.79 -9.80
CA VAL A 69 23.11 13.08 -8.61
C VAL A 69 21.71 12.52 -8.86
N THR A 70 20.83 13.28 -9.51
CA THR A 70 19.47 12.81 -9.84
C THR A 70 19.51 11.61 -10.79
N GLU A 71 20.36 11.66 -11.83
CA GLU A 71 20.56 10.52 -12.72
C GLU A 71 21.09 9.30 -11.94
N GLY A 72 22.09 9.48 -11.07
CA GLY A 72 22.61 8.40 -10.22
C GLY A 72 21.56 7.76 -9.31
N MET A 73 20.73 8.58 -8.65
CA MET A 73 19.62 8.11 -7.81
C MET A 73 18.59 7.32 -8.62
N ASN A 74 18.24 7.79 -9.81
CA ASN A 74 17.31 7.09 -10.71
C ASN A 74 17.86 5.74 -11.16
N ARG A 75 19.16 5.65 -11.48
CA ARG A 75 19.81 4.39 -11.85
C ARG A 75 19.88 3.39 -10.71
N LEU A 76 20.16 3.85 -9.49
CA LEU A 76 20.12 3.00 -8.28
C LEU A 76 18.70 2.46 -8.03
N ALA A 77 17.66 3.26 -8.24
CA ALA A 77 16.28 2.81 -8.10
C ALA A 77 15.89 1.76 -9.16
N GLN A 78 16.34 1.94 -10.41
CA GLN A 78 16.15 0.94 -11.48
C GLN A 78 16.87 -0.38 -11.13
N ALA A 79 18.13 -0.30 -10.68
CA ALA A 79 18.92 -1.46 -10.28
C ALA A 79 18.26 -2.23 -9.12
N PHE A 80 17.71 -1.53 -8.12
CA PHE A 80 16.98 -2.14 -7.01
C PHE A 80 15.77 -2.97 -7.50
N LEU A 81 14.96 -2.41 -8.40
CA LEU A 81 13.79 -3.09 -8.95
C LEU A 81 14.18 -4.33 -9.76
N GLU A 82 15.19 -4.21 -10.62
CA GLU A 82 15.69 -5.31 -11.45
C GLU A 82 16.20 -6.47 -10.59
N LEU A 83 17.05 -6.18 -9.59
CA LEU A 83 17.64 -7.21 -8.74
C LEU A 83 16.61 -7.86 -7.80
N THR A 84 15.63 -7.10 -7.30
CA THR A 84 14.55 -7.63 -6.47
C THR A 84 13.57 -8.49 -7.27
N GLN A 85 13.31 -8.16 -8.53
CA GLN A 85 12.53 -9.02 -9.43
C GLN A 85 13.30 -10.28 -9.77
N ARG A 86 14.60 -10.14 -10.04
CA ARG A 86 15.47 -11.28 -10.32
C ARG A 86 15.57 -12.24 -9.14
N SER A 87 15.69 -11.74 -7.90
CA SER A 87 15.74 -12.59 -6.71
C SER A 87 14.44 -13.36 -6.47
N ARG A 88 13.28 -12.77 -6.77
CA ARG A 88 11.97 -13.46 -6.72
C ARG A 88 11.83 -14.55 -7.79
N ASN A 89 12.43 -14.35 -8.96
CA ASN A 89 12.36 -15.28 -10.07
C ASN A 89 13.34 -16.45 -9.95
N VAL A 90 14.29 -16.41 -9.01
CA VAL A 90 15.03 -17.61 -8.59
C VAL A 90 14.04 -18.49 -7.83
N THR A 91 13.21 -19.22 -8.58
CA THR A 91 12.37 -20.27 -8.01
C THR A 91 13.32 -21.17 -7.25
N PRO A 92 13.16 -21.32 -5.91
CA PRO A 92 13.99 -22.25 -5.16
C PRO A 92 13.84 -23.58 -5.88
N ALA A 93 14.94 -24.11 -6.39
CA ALA A 93 14.96 -25.42 -7.05
C ALA A 93 14.18 -26.34 -6.13
N GLN A 94 12.98 -26.72 -6.60
CA GLN A 94 12.04 -27.52 -5.85
C GLN A 94 12.86 -28.68 -5.32
N PRO A 95 12.94 -28.90 -3.98
CA PRO A 95 13.84 -29.91 -3.44
C PRO A 95 13.53 -31.18 -4.19
N ALA A 96 14.50 -31.65 -4.98
CA ALA A 96 14.32 -32.76 -5.90
C ALA A 96 13.60 -33.84 -5.10
N SER A 97 12.37 -34.13 -5.49
CA SER A 97 11.53 -35.11 -4.82
C SER A 97 12.42 -36.31 -4.58
N VAL A 98 12.71 -36.60 -3.31
CA VAL A 98 13.49 -37.75 -2.88
C VAL A 98 12.96 -38.93 -3.67
N GLU A 99 13.78 -39.38 -4.60
CA GLU A 99 13.46 -40.47 -5.51
C GLU A 99 13.16 -41.66 -4.61
N LYS A 100 11.87 -41.99 -4.52
CA LYS A 100 11.37 -43.14 -3.80
C LYS A 100 12.19 -44.33 -4.29
N PRO A 101 12.94 -45.05 -3.44
CA PRO A 101 13.83 -46.11 -3.90
C PRO A 101 13.02 -47.14 -4.68
N ALA A 102 13.26 -47.18 -5.99
CA ALA A 102 12.67 -48.16 -6.88
C ALA A 102 13.33 -49.51 -6.57
N PHE A 103 12.50 -50.48 -6.18
CA PHE A 103 12.90 -51.88 -6.17
C PHE A 103 13.30 -52.32 -7.61
N PRO A 104 14.31 -53.18 -7.75
CA PRO A 104 14.78 -53.63 -9.05
C PRO A 104 13.76 -54.60 -9.66
N SER A 105 13.13 -54.19 -10.74
CA SER A 105 12.43 -55.12 -11.63
C SER A 105 13.17 -55.11 -12.95
N GLY A 106 13.90 -56.19 -13.20
CA GLY A 106 14.66 -56.38 -14.44
C GLY A 106 13.75 -56.50 -15.65
N SER A 107 14.26 -56.01 -16.78
CA SER A 107 14.16 -56.70 -18.06
C SER A 107 15.21 -56.10 -18.99
N GLU A 108 16.12 -56.98 -19.41
CA GLU A 108 17.11 -56.80 -20.46
C GLU A 108 16.47 -56.71 -21.87
N ALA A 109 17.35 -56.43 -22.83
CA ALA A 109 17.26 -56.48 -24.29
C ALA A 109 16.89 -55.14 -24.98
N GLU A 110 17.83 -54.30 -25.46
CA GLU A 110 18.95 -54.48 -26.42
C GLU A 110 18.55 -54.14 -27.87
N SER A 111 19.48 -53.44 -28.55
CA SER A 111 19.58 -53.10 -29.99
C SER A 111 19.00 -51.73 -30.41
N GLY A 112 19.71 -50.80 -31.05
CA GLY A 112 21.06 -50.75 -31.61
C GLY A 112 21.30 -49.38 -32.31
N GLN A 113 22.56 -48.95 -32.35
CA GLN A 113 23.16 -47.84 -33.15
C GLN A 113 23.03 -48.07 -34.68
N PRO A 114 23.42 -47.16 -35.64
CA PRO A 114 24.51 -46.13 -35.64
C PRO A 114 24.08 -44.73 -36.18
N GLU A 115 24.75 -43.60 -35.89
CA GLU A 115 26.06 -43.06 -36.35
C GLU A 115 26.14 -42.70 -37.86
N ALA A 116 26.15 -41.39 -38.19
CA ALA A 116 26.66 -40.77 -39.43
C ALA A 116 26.67 -39.23 -39.26
N VAL A 117 27.80 -38.56 -39.06
CA VAL A 117 28.71 -37.94 -40.07
C VAL A 117 28.05 -36.88 -40.95
N ALA A 118 28.43 -35.61 -40.77
CA ALA A 118 28.77 -34.68 -41.88
C ALA A 118 29.36 -33.36 -41.35
N ASP A 119 30.65 -33.19 -41.58
CA ASP A 119 31.33 -31.91 -41.74
C ASP A 119 30.76 -31.15 -42.95
N THR A 120 30.62 -29.82 -42.85
CA THR A 120 30.69 -28.93 -44.02
C THR A 120 31.21 -27.54 -43.62
N PRO A 121 32.31 -27.05 -44.23
CA PRO A 121 32.86 -25.71 -44.05
C PRO A 121 32.50 -24.72 -45.19
N LEU A 122 32.76 -23.42 -44.93
CA LEU A 122 32.74 -22.25 -45.84
C LEU A 122 31.31 -21.80 -46.24
N GLU A 123 30.95 -20.51 -46.22
CA GLU A 123 31.48 -19.46 -47.08
C GLU A 123 30.97 -18.06 -46.62
N VAL A 124 31.84 -17.05 -46.74
CA VAL A 124 31.54 -15.62 -46.61
C VAL A 124 31.33 -15.06 -48.02
N PRO A 125 30.37 -14.15 -48.26
CA PRO A 125 30.74 -12.82 -48.78
C PRO A 125 29.94 -11.71 -48.06
N GLU A 126 30.58 -10.62 -47.61
CA GLU A 126 31.06 -9.48 -48.41
C GLU A 126 29.93 -8.55 -48.89
N SER A 127 29.83 -7.43 -48.17
CA SER A 127 29.54 -6.07 -48.62
C SER A 127 28.72 -5.84 -49.90
N ALA A 128 27.54 -5.24 -49.73
CA ALA A 128 27.00 -4.31 -50.71
C ALA A 128 26.37 -3.10 -50.00
N SER A 129 27.04 -1.96 -50.17
CA SER A 129 26.57 -0.61 -49.92
C SER A 129 25.45 -0.25 -50.91
N SER A 130 24.33 0.29 -50.44
CA SER A 130 23.32 0.96 -51.27
C SER A 130 22.63 2.03 -50.41
N SER A 131 23.13 3.26 -50.47
CA SER A 131 22.70 4.34 -51.37
C SER A 131 21.29 4.85 -51.07
N ALA A 132 21.27 6.07 -50.53
CA ALA A 132 20.11 6.84 -50.12
C ALA A 132 19.28 7.35 -51.31
N ALA A 133 17.96 7.34 -51.15
CA ALA A 133 16.99 8.22 -51.82
C ALA A 133 15.65 8.25 -51.03
N PRO A 134 14.80 9.29 -51.21
CA PRO A 134 13.98 9.84 -50.13
C PRO A 134 12.59 9.23 -50.01
N PHE A 135 12.14 9.07 -48.76
CA PHE A 135 10.77 8.64 -48.44
C PHE A 135 9.74 9.75 -48.73
N PRO A 136 8.61 9.45 -49.40
CA PRO A 136 7.45 10.34 -49.47
C PRO A 136 6.65 10.34 -48.15
N PRO A 137 5.80 11.36 -47.91
CA PRO A 137 5.05 11.50 -46.67
C PRO A 137 4.01 10.38 -46.51
N SER A 138 4.17 9.58 -45.46
CA SER A 138 3.26 8.50 -45.10
C SER A 138 1.93 9.09 -44.59
N GLU A 139 0.87 8.85 -45.35
CA GLU A 139 -0.51 9.06 -44.92
C GLU A 139 -0.82 8.29 -43.64
N ALA A 140 -1.43 8.99 -42.68
CA ALA A 140 -1.85 8.44 -41.41
C ALA A 140 -3.10 7.55 -41.60
N GLY A 141 -2.88 6.26 -41.84
CA GLY A 141 -3.90 5.23 -41.71
C GLY A 141 -4.31 4.99 -40.25
N PRO A 142 -5.58 4.62 -39.99
CA PRO A 142 -6.10 4.43 -38.64
C PRO A 142 -5.57 3.15 -37.99
N VAL A 143 -4.91 3.31 -36.84
CA VAL A 143 -4.39 2.22 -36.01
C VAL A 143 -5.53 1.30 -35.55
N PRO A 144 -5.48 -0.03 -35.80
CA PRO A 144 -6.43 -0.97 -35.21
C PRO A 144 -6.18 -1.07 -33.70
N SER A 145 -7.26 -0.84 -32.93
CA SER A 145 -7.27 -1.01 -31.48
C SER A 145 -7.04 -2.48 -31.13
N ALA A 146 -5.92 -2.76 -30.49
CA ALA A 146 -5.67 -4.04 -29.84
C ALA A 146 -6.69 -4.27 -28.71
N GLU A 147 -7.41 -5.39 -28.81
CA GLU A 147 -8.11 -6.05 -27.71
C GLU A 147 -7.12 -6.41 -26.59
N PRO A 148 -7.39 -6.08 -25.32
CA PRO A 148 -6.76 -6.79 -24.23
C PRO A 148 -7.52 -8.09 -23.97
N ALA A 149 -6.79 -9.19 -24.14
CA ALA A 149 -7.18 -10.54 -23.75
C ALA A 149 -7.77 -10.59 -22.34
N SER A 150 -8.93 -11.25 -22.24
CA SER A 150 -9.53 -11.73 -21.00
C SER A 150 -8.54 -12.63 -20.26
N LEU A 151 -8.08 -12.20 -19.08
CA LEU A 151 -7.52 -13.09 -18.07
C LEU A 151 -8.60 -13.41 -17.04
N ALA A 152 -8.70 -14.72 -16.82
CA ALA A 152 -9.76 -15.42 -16.14
C ALA A 152 -9.93 -15.05 -14.67
N SER A 153 -11.18 -15.19 -14.24
CA SER A 153 -11.69 -15.19 -12.89
C SER A 153 -10.91 -16.12 -11.95
N HIS A 154 -10.41 -15.59 -10.84
CA HIS A 154 -10.07 -16.41 -9.67
C HIS A 154 -11.33 -16.59 -8.80
N PRO A 155 -11.70 -17.81 -8.40
CA PRO A 155 -12.76 -18.01 -7.42
C PRO A 155 -12.26 -17.66 -6.02
N ALA A 156 -13.07 -16.89 -5.30
CA ALA A 156 -12.89 -16.59 -3.90
C ALA A 156 -13.00 -17.89 -3.08
N ARG A 157 -11.88 -18.34 -2.53
CA ARG A 157 -11.84 -19.43 -1.55
C ARG A 157 -12.21 -18.86 -0.18
N ALA A 158 -13.46 -19.08 0.20
CA ALA A 158 -13.92 -18.95 1.58
C ALA A 158 -13.22 -20.03 2.43
N ALA A 159 -12.21 -19.63 3.20
CA ALA A 159 -11.69 -20.42 4.30
C ALA A 159 -12.08 -19.69 5.59
N ALA A 160 -13.13 -20.21 6.23
CA ALA A 160 -13.43 -19.92 7.61
C ALA A 160 -12.34 -20.58 8.46
N GLU A 161 -11.34 -19.79 8.87
CA GLU A 161 -10.41 -20.22 9.91
C GLU A 161 -11.12 -20.11 11.26
N SER A 162 -11.56 -21.29 11.70
CA SER A 162 -11.94 -21.59 13.08
C SER A 162 -10.74 -21.33 13.99
N PHE A 163 -10.81 -20.32 14.84
CA PHE A 163 -9.86 -20.12 15.94
C PHE A 163 -10.11 -21.20 17.00
N PRO A 164 -9.09 -21.97 17.43
CA PRO A 164 -9.23 -22.84 18.58
C PRO A 164 -9.30 -22.01 19.87
N SER A 165 -10.29 -22.30 20.70
CA SER A 165 -10.43 -21.80 22.06
C SER A 165 -9.15 -22.05 22.89
N PRO A 166 -8.78 -21.15 23.82
CA PRO A 166 -7.65 -21.37 24.70
C PRO A 166 -7.96 -22.49 25.70
N LEU A 167 -7.08 -23.49 25.75
CA LEU A 167 -7.06 -24.53 26.78
C LEU A 167 -6.67 -23.93 28.15
N PRO A 168 -7.14 -24.53 29.26
CA PRO A 168 -6.85 -24.06 30.60
C PRO A 168 -5.38 -24.29 30.98
N VAL A 169 -4.82 -23.31 31.67
CA VAL A 169 -3.48 -23.34 32.27
C VAL A 169 -3.44 -24.46 33.32
N ALA A 170 -2.64 -25.49 33.05
CA ALA A 170 -2.28 -26.50 34.02
C ALA A 170 -1.15 -25.96 34.91
N GLU A 171 -1.44 -25.82 36.20
CA GLU A 171 -0.45 -25.70 37.26
C GLU A 171 0.43 -26.97 37.27
N GLY A 172 1.74 -26.78 37.25
CA GLY A 172 2.73 -27.85 37.41
C GLY A 172 4.01 -27.29 38.04
N PRO A 173 4.73 -28.10 38.84
CA PRO A 173 5.32 -27.63 40.09
C PRO A 173 6.80 -27.26 39.99
N ALA A 174 7.22 -26.54 41.04
CA ALA A 174 8.56 -26.14 41.44
C ALA A 174 9.73 -26.99 40.91
N GLY A 175 10.66 -26.33 40.24
CA GLY A 175 11.94 -26.90 39.80
C GLY A 175 13.04 -25.85 39.80
N THR A 176 13.75 -25.79 40.92
CA THR A 176 15.21 -25.61 41.07
C THR A 176 15.89 -24.45 40.33
N ALA A 177 16.21 -23.40 41.09
CA ALA A 177 17.13 -22.32 40.71
C ALA A 177 18.59 -22.79 40.66
N PRO A 178 19.42 -22.33 39.70
CA PRO A 178 20.85 -22.49 39.74
C PRO A 178 21.53 -21.34 40.50
N ALA A 179 22.63 -21.69 41.14
CA ALA A 179 23.42 -20.92 42.08
C ALA A 179 24.06 -19.64 41.49
N THR A 180 23.98 -18.56 42.26
CA THR A 180 24.78 -17.34 42.10
C THR A 180 26.08 -17.49 42.87
N PRO A 181 27.27 -17.30 42.27
CA PRO A 181 28.51 -17.30 43.02
C PRO A 181 28.87 -15.90 43.53
N GLY A 182 29.13 -15.83 44.84
CA GLY A 182 30.20 -15.04 45.46
C GLY A 182 30.21 -13.53 45.23
N ARG A 183 29.62 -12.77 46.16
CA ARG A 183 30.04 -11.38 46.40
C ARG A 183 30.46 -11.23 47.85
N GLN A 184 31.70 -10.78 47.98
CA GLN A 184 32.54 -10.74 49.15
C GLN A 184 31.96 -9.90 50.30
N ASP A 185 32.12 -10.46 51.49
CA ASP A 185 31.98 -9.80 52.77
C ASP A 185 32.95 -8.62 52.89
N MET A 186 32.43 -7.46 53.29
CA MET A 186 33.18 -6.50 54.10
C MET A 186 32.24 -5.79 55.09
N PRO A 187 32.76 -5.42 56.27
CA PRO A 187 31.99 -5.36 57.50
C PRO A 187 31.50 -3.94 57.83
N LEU A 188 30.37 -3.92 58.54
CA LEU A 188 30.08 -3.06 59.68
C LEU A 188 30.55 -1.60 59.59
N SER A 189 29.63 -0.72 59.21
CA SER A 189 29.53 0.60 59.83
C SER A 189 28.10 0.78 60.30
N ALA A 190 27.95 0.65 61.62
CA ALA A 190 26.74 0.95 62.35
C ALA A 190 26.58 2.47 62.37
N GLU A 191 25.62 2.98 61.60
CA GLU A 191 25.08 4.31 61.84
C GLU A 191 23.63 4.17 62.25
N SER A 192 23.50 4.03 63.56
CA SER A 192 22.28 4.21 64.32
C SER A 192 21.80 5.64 64.13
N THR A 193 20.68 5.82 63.44
CA THR A 193 19.90 7.05 63.55
C THR A 193 18.41 6.72 63.52
N GLY A 194 17.88 6.58 64.73
CA GLY A 194 16.57 7.09 65.12
C GLY A 194 15.37 6.68 64.26
N GLY A 195 14.86 5.48 64.52
CA GLY A 195 13.46 5.19 64.24
C GLY A 195 12.56 6.11 65.05
N LEU A 196 11.97 7.12 64.39
CA LEU A 196 10.82 7.82 64.93
C LEU A 196 9.61 6.86 64.89
N PRO A 197 8.92 6.63 66.02
CA PRO A 197 7.69 5.84 66.01
C PRO A 197 6.61 6.62 65.25
N THR A 198 6.16 6.06 64.13
CA THR A 198 4.96 6.50 63.42
C THR A 198 3.78 6.45 64.40
N PRO A 199 3.12 7.58 64.72
CA PRO A 199 1.97 7.57 65.61
C PRO A 199 0.79 6.81 64.98
N PRO A 200 -0.06 6.14 65.77
CA PRO A 200 -1.25 5.47 65.28
C PRO A 200 -2.19 6.50 64.61
N PRO A 201 -2.90 6.11 63.54
CA PRO A 201 -3.84 7.00 62.85
C PRO A 201 -4.91 7.47 63.84
N LEU A 202 -5.04 8.79 64.00
CA LEU A 202 -6.14 9.38 64.75
C LEU A 202 -7.48 8.93 64.15
N PRO A 203 -8.51 8.66 64.97
CA PRO A 203 -9.85 8.43 64.49
C PRO A 203 -10.32 9.66 63.72
N THR A 204 -10.56 9.47 62.41
CA THR A 204 -11.16 10.49 61.55
C THR A 204 -12.47 10.95 62.20
N PRO A 205 -12.64 12.24 62.53
CA PRO A 205 -13.91 12.73 63.05
C PRO A 205 -15.01 12.46 62.01
N PRO A 206 -16.23 12.09 62.44
CA PRO A 206 -17.35 11.94 61.52
C PRO A 206 -17.54 13.27 60.79
N HIS A 207 -17.21 13.29 59.50
CA HIS A 207 -17.51 14.44 58.67
C HIS A 207 -19.02 14.71 58.78
N PRO A 208 -19.43 15.93 59.15
CA PRO A 208 -20.85 16.28 59.16
C PRO A 208 -21.38 16.00 57.76
N VAL A 209 -22.37 15.12 57.69
CA VAL A 209 -23.14 14.86 56.48
C VAL A 209 -23.69 16.20 56.03
N ALA A 210 -23.04 16.80 55.02
CA ALA A 210 -23.52 18.02 54.41
C ALA A 210 -24.94 17.73 53.92
N PRO A 211 -25.93 18.56 54.27
CA PRO A 211 -27.30 18.37 53.83
C PRO A 211 -27.29 18.32 52.30
N VAL A 212 -27.78 17.21 51.76
CA VAL A 212 -27.98 17.01 50.33
C VAL A 212 -28.74 18.23 49.81
N PRO A 213 -28.13 19.07 48.95
CA PRO A 213 -28.82 20.23 48.41
C PRO A 213 -30.07 19.73 47.68
N PRO A 214 -31.24 20.38 47.87
CA PRO A 214 -32.46 19.99 47.18
C PRO A 214 -32.19 19.94 45.66
N PRO A 215 -32.77 18.97 44.94
CA PRO A 215 -32.56 18.84 43.51
C PRO A 215 -32.88 20.17 42.85
N LEU A 216 -31.87 20.79 42.24
CA LEU A 216 -32.06 21.97 41.41
C LEU A 216 -33.17 21.64 40.40
N PRO A 217 -34.20 22.50 40.29
CA PRO A 217 -35.30 22.26 39.35
C PRO A 217 -34.67 22.09 37.97
N THR A 218 -34.79 20.89 37.41
CA THR A 218 -34.45 20.62 36.02
C THR A 218 -35.20 21.65 35.19
N PRO A 219 -34.52 22.58 34.50
CA PRO A 219 -35.21 23.51 33.63
C PRO A 219 -35.90 22.68 32.56
N THR A 220 -37.22 22.55 32.70
CA THR A 220 -38.10 22.03 31.67
C THR A 220 -38.07 23.05 30.55
N TYR A 221 -37.02 23.02 29.73
CA TYR A 221 -37.00 23.75 28.47
C TYR A 221 -38.12 23.13 27.64
N PRO A 222 -39.18 23.88 27.31
CA PRO A 222 -40.19 23.39 26.38
C PRO A 222 -39.42 22.99 25.11
N LEU A 223 -39.51 21.71 24.76
CA LEU A 223 -39.01 21.19 23.49
C LEU A 223 -39.63 22.07 22.40
N ALA A 224 -38.86 23.00 21.85
CA ALA A 224 -39.31 23.75 20.70
C ALA A 224 -39.65 22.71 19.62
N PRO A 225 -40.89 22.72 19.07
CA PRO A 225 -41.29 21.75 18.07
C PRO A 225 -40.24 21.76 16.97
N LEU A 226 -39.64 20.59 16.76
CA LEU A 226 -38.61 20.35 15.76
C LEU A 226 -39.11 20.98 14.45
N PRO A 227 -38.39 21.94 13.84
CA PRO A 227 -38.82 22.52 12.59
C PRO A 227 -39.07 21.37 11.61
N PRO A 228 -40.21 21.37 10.88
CA PRO A 228 -40.50 20.32 9.92
C PRO A 228 -39.27 20.15 9.02
N PRO A 229 -38.86 18.89 8.71
CA PRO A 229 -37.69 18.63 7.90
C PRO A 229 -37.80 19.50 6.65
N SER A 230 -36.86 20.44 6.49
CA SER A 230 -36.87 21.36 5.36
C SER A 230 -37.06 20.52 4.10
N PRO A 231 -38.09 20.78 3.27
CA PRO A 231 -38.35 19.99 2.08
C PRO A 231 -37.05 19.93 1.31
N ALA A 232 -36.52 18.72 1.15
CA ALA A 232 -35.23 18.47 0.54
C ALA A 232 -35.17 19.30 -0.74
N LEU A 233 -34.38 20.38 -0.71
CA LEU A 233 -34.24 21.30 -1.83
C LEU A 233 -33.97 20.41 -3.05
N PRO A 234 -34.79 20.49 -4.11
CA PRO A 234 -34.58 19.68 -5.30
C PRO A 234 -33.19 20.02 -5.82
N LEU A 235 -32.22 19.16 -5.49
CA LEU A 235 -30.84 19.27 -5.91
C LEU A 235 -30.87 19.45 -7.41
N SER A 236 -30.50 20.67 -7.85
CA SER A 236 -30.59 21.13 -9.22
C SER A 236 -30.07 20.06 -10.18
N ARG A 237 -31.00 19.42 -10.90
CA ARG A 237 -30.76 18.22 -11.71
C ARG A 237 -30.00 18.50 -13.01
N GLU A 238 -29.62 19.75 -13.25
CA GLU A 238 -28.85 20.18 -14.42
C GLU A 238 -27.43 20.62 -14.03
N ALA A 239 -26.70 19.71 -13.37
CA ALA A 239 -25.26 19.83 -13.28
C ALA A 239 -24.69 19.62 -14.69
N GLY A 240 -24.45 20.72 -15.43
CA GLY A 240 -23.86 20.68 -16.77
C GLY A 240 -22.53 19.91 -16.84
N PRO A 241 -22.00 19.63 -18.04
CA PRO A 241 -20.80 18.80 -18.24
C PRO A 241 -19.56 19.30 -17.47
N PHE A 242 -19.50 20.59 -17.14
CA PHE A 242 -18.45 21.16 -16.32
C PHE A 242 -18.56 20.75 -14.83
N ALA A 243 -19.75 20.77 -14.25
CA ALA A 243 -20.01 20.34 -12.88
C ALA A 243 -19.69 18.84 -12.70
N GLU A 244 -19.99 17.99 -13.70
CA GLU A 244 -19.57 16.59 -13.68
C GLU A 244 -18.04 16.41 -13.66
N ARG A 245 -17.30 17.25 -14.40
CA ARG A 245 -15.82 17.21 -14.40
C ARG A 245 -15.25 17.66 -13.07
N GLN A 246 -15.82 18.71 -12.47
CA GLN A 246 -15.42 19.19 -11.14
C GLN A 246 -15.70 18.15 -10.06
N ARG A 247 -16.90 17.54 -10.05
CA ARG A 247 -17.25 16.44 -9.12
C ARG A 247 -16.25 15.29 -9.20
N ARG A 248 -15.90 14.86 -10.42
CA ARG A 248 -14.90 13.79 -10.60
C ARG A 248 -13.51 14.18 -10.09
N ARG A 249 -13.08 15.42 -10.34
CA ARG A 249 -11.79 15.92 -9.83
C ARG A 249 -11.81 15.96 -8.30
N ALA A 250 -12.92 16.38 -7.69
CA ALA A 250 -13.10 16.37 -6.24
C ALA A 250 -13.05 14.93 -5.67
N LEU A 251 -13.79 13.98 -6.27
CA LEU A 251 -13.74 12.57 -5.87
C LEU A 251 -12.33 11.97 -6.00
N SER A 252 -11.62 12.30 -7.09
CA SER A 252 -10.25 11.81 -7.31
C SER A 252 -9.27 12.39 -6.28
N ARG A 253 -9.38 13.69 -5.97
CA ARG A 253 -8.57 14.34 -4.92
C ARG A 253 -8.86 13.72 -3.55
N ARG A 254 -10.14 13.51 -3.22
CA ARG A 254 -10.58 12.87 -1.97
C ARG A 254 -10.02 11.44 -1.85
N LEU A 255 -10.04 10.66 -2.93
CA LEU A 255 -9.46 9.30 -2.93
C LEU A 255 -7.95 9.33 -2.68
N VAL A 256 -7.21 10.26 -3.30
CA VAL A 256 -5.77 10.40 -3.06
C VAL A 256 -5.49 10.80 -1.61
N GLN A 257 -6.25 11.74 -1.04
CA GLN A 257 -6.12 12.13 0.36
C GLN A 257 -6.43 10.96 1.30
N LEU A 258 -7.52 10.23 1.05
CA LEU A 258 -7.90 9.06 1.83
C LEU A 258 -6.84 7.95 1.79
N ARG A 259 -6.20 7.73 0.63
CA ARG A 259 -5.09 6.78 0.51
C ARG A 259 -3.87 7.20 1.34
N ARG A 260 -3.52 8.50 1.32
CA ARG A 260 -2.41 9.03 2.13
C ARG A 260 -2.69 8.87 3.61
N LEU A 261 -3.92 9.18 4.01
CA LEU A 261 -4.41 9.02 5.37
C LEU A 261 -4.37 7.57 5.82
N HIS A 262 -4.87 6.63 5.00
CA HIS A 262 -4.83 5.19 5.29
C HIS A 262 -3.40 4.68 5.51
N ARG A 263 -2.45 5.05 4.62
CA ARG A 263 -1.05 4.65 4.78
C ARG A 263 -0.41 5.22 6.04
N ALA A 264 -0.65 6.51 6.33
CA ALA A 264 -0.15 7.12 7.54
C ALA A 264 -0.77 6.47 8.79
N TRP A 265 -2.03 6.02 8.71
CA TRP A 265 -2.68 5.23 9.76
C TRP A 265 -1.98 3.87 9.92
N GLU A 266 -1.82 3.08 8.85
CA GLU A 266 -1.10 1.80 8.92
C GLU A 266 0.31 1.96 9.53
N GLU A 267 1.09 2.96 9.08
CA GLU A 267 2.44 3.23 9.60
C GLU A 267 2.45 3.56 11.10
N VAL A 268 1.49 4.35 11.61
CA VAL A 268 1.37 4.62 13.05
C VAL A 268 0.94 3.36 13.80
N GLY A 269 0.00 2.59 13.24
CA GLY A 269 -0.45 1.33 13.82
C GLY A 269 0.69 0.32 13.99
N GLU A 270 1.57 0.21 12.99
CA GLU A 270 2.77 -0.62 13.07
C GLU A 270 3.74 -0.16 14.18
N ILE A 271 3.94 1.15 14.34
CA ILE A 271 4.79 1.69 15.40
C ILE A 271 4.19 1.38 16.78
N LEU A 272 2.88 1.54 16.93
CA LEU A 272 2.16 1.26 18.16
C LEU A 272 2.10 -0.24 18.50
N ALA A 273 2.02 -1.11 17.49
CA ALA A 273 1.96 -2.56 17.69
C ALA A 273 3.32 -3.16 18.08
N ASN A 274 4.42 -2.62 17.53
CA ASN A 274 5.76 -3.17 17.74
C ASN A 274 6.47 -2.62 18.98
N ALA A 275 6.03 -1.50 19.54
CA ALA A 275 6.69 -0.86 20.66
C ALA A 275 5.86 -1.05 21.95
N PRO A 276 6.29 -1.91 22.90
CA PRO A 276 5.62 -2.00 24.19
C PRO A 276 5.62 -0.65 24.94
N VAL A 277 6.53 0.25 24.60
CA VAL A 277 6.44 1.66 25.00
C VAL A 277 7.16 2.51 23.95
N LEU A 278 6.64 3.72 23.69
CA LEU A 278 7.30 4.81 22.94
C LEU A 278 8.61 5.29 23.62
N ASP A 279 9.29 4.45 24.40
CA ASP A 279 10.50 4.75 25.17
C ASP A 279 11.75 4.77 24.31
N ASN A 280 11.75 4.02 23.21
CA ASN A 280 12.86 4.07 22.27
C ASN A 280 12.87 5.44 21.54
N PRO A 281 13.95 6.23 21.63
CA PRO A 281 14.03 7.54 20.98
C PRO A 281 13.88 7.47 19.46
N LEU A 282 14.35 6.39 18.82
CA LEU A 282 14.19 6.20 17.38
C LEU A 282 12.72 5.97 16.99
N SER A 283 12.00 5.15 17.77
CA SER A 283 10.57 4.93 17.58
C SER A 283 9.77 6.21 17.80
N LEU A 284 10.16 7.03 18.78
CA LEU A 284 9.52 8.34 19.02
C LEU A 284 9.77 9.32 17.86
N LEU A 285 10.99 9.40 17.33
CA LEU A 285 11.29 10.23 16.16
C LEU A 285 10.50 9.78 14.93
N ARG A 286 10.44 8.46 14.70
CA ARG A 286 9.62 7.88 13.61
C ARG A 286 8.15 8.19 13.82
N PHE A 287 7.64 8.03 15.04
CA PHE A 287 6.26 8.36 15.41
C PHE A 287 5.95 9.82 15.10
N HIS A 288 6.77 10.78 15.55
CA HIS A 288 6.54 12.20 15.27
C HIS A 288 6.50 12.52 13.77
N ALA A 289 7.39 11.91 12.98
CA ALA A 289 7.42 12.13 11.54
C ALA A 289 6.13 11.64 10.86
N VAL A 290 5.64 10.46 11.23
CA VAL A 290 4.39 9.89 10.68
C VAL A 290 3.16 10.60 11.25
N HIS A 291 3.14 10.89 12.55
CA HIS A 291 2.07 11.60 13.24
C HIS A 291 1.79 12.98 12.62
N ARG A 292 2.82 13.75 12.28
CA ARG A 292 2.65 15.04 11.59
C ARG A 292 1.93 14.87 10.24
N ARG A 293 2.35 13.89 9.43
CA ARG A 293 1.70 13.58 8.13
C ARG A 293 0.25 13.13 8.33
N LEU A 294 0.00 12.34 9.36
CA LEU A 294 -1.33 11.86 9.71
C LEU A 294 -2.24 13.03 10.12
N ARG A 295 -1.76 13.91 11.00
CA ARG A 295 -2.47 15.10 11.46
C ARG A 295 -2.83 16.03 10.31
N ASP A 296 -1.86 16.32 9.43
CA ASP A 296 -2.10 17.15 8.24
C ASP A 296 -3.18 16.52 7.34
N SER A 297 -3.15 15.19 7.18
CA SER A 297 -4.17 14.46 6.40
C SER A 297 -5.56 14.49 7.06
N LEU A 298 -5.62 14.39 8.39
CA LEU A 298 -6.87 14.48 9.17
C LEU A 298 -7.50 15.88 9.11
N HIS A 299 -6.70 16.95 9.05
CA HIS A 299 -7.19 18.32 8.90
C HIS A 299 -7.84 18.58 7.53
N HIS A 300 -7.34 17.92 6.47
CA HIS A 300 -7.91 18.07 5.13
C HIS A 300 -9.23 17.30 4.92
N LEU A 301 -9.59 16.44 5.86
CA LEU A 301 -10.76 15.57 5.78
C LEU A 301 -11.62 15.68 7.06
N PRO A 302 -12.12 16.88 7.40
CA PRO A 302 -12.90 17.09 8.62
C PRO A 302 -14.18 16.27 8.64
N ASP A 303 -14.78 16.04 7.46
CA ASP A 303 -16.06 15.34 7.29
C ASP A 303 -15.99 13.83 7.60
N LEU A 304 -14.79 13.24 7.69
CA LEU A 304 -14.65 11.78 7.82
C LEU A 304 -14.88 11.28 9.25
N TRP A 305 -14.56 12.09 10.25
CA TRP A 305 -14.87 11.76 11.63
C TRP A 305 -15.68 12.91 12.21
N PRO A 306 -17.02 12.75 12.31
CA PRO A 306 -17.82 13.71 13.05
C PRO A 306 -17.24 13.81 14.46
N LEU A 307 -16.98 15.04 14.91
CA LEU A 307 -16.41 15.30 16.24
C LEU A 307 -17.30 14.81 17.40
N ALA A 308 -18.53 14.42 17.10
CA ALA A 308 -19.53 13.97 18.08
C ALA A 308 -19.90 12.50 17.84
N GLY A 309 -19.29 11.60 18.63
CA GLY A 309 -19.87 10.31 18.98
C GLY A 309 -19.48 9.11 18.14
N THR A 310 -19.33 7.98 18.85
CA THR A 310 -19.36 6.53 18.52
C THR A 310 -18.79 6.00 17.20
N ALA A 311 -18.31 6.85 16.29
CA ALA A 311 -17.75 6.42 15.03
C ALA A 311 -16.48 5.61 15.28
N ASN A 312 -16.35 4.53 14.51
CA ASN A 312 -15.21 3.64 14.55
C ASN A 312 -13.90 4.42 14.38
N GLY A 313 -13.03 4.40 15.40
CA GLY A 313 -11.75 5.12 15.39
C GLY A 313 -11.83 6.60 15.73
N ALA A 314 -12.98 7.10 16.21
CA ALA A 314 -13.13 8.52 16.54
C ALA A 314 -12.26 8.95 17.72
N GLN A 315 -12.06 8.09 18.72
CA GLN A 315 -11.20 8.42 19.88
C GLN A 315 -9.74 8.45 19.45
N ALA A 316 -9.31 7.46 18.67
CA ALA A 316 -7.98 7.41 18.10
C ALA A 316 -7.70 8.63 17.22
N ALA A 317 -8.62 8.97 16.30
CA ALA A 317 -8.48 10.14 15.44
C ALA A 317 -8.49 11.46 16.23
N ALA A 318 -9.31 11.59 17.27
CA ALA A 318 -9.37 12.78 18.12
C ALA A 318 -8.07 12.99 18.89
N LEU A 319 -7.50 11.94 19.48
CA LEU A 319 -6.21 12.00 20.17
C LEU A 319 -5.07 12.38 19.21
N LEU A 320 -5.03 11.78 18.01
CA LEU A 320 -3.99 12.07 17.02
C LEU A 320 -4.09 13.46 16.40
N ARG A 321 -5.27 14.10 16.45
CA ARG A 321 -5.42 15.51 16.05
C ARG A 321 -4.73 16.47 17.02
N GLN A 322 -4.52 16.07 18.27
CA GLN A 322 -3.87 16.90 19.26
C GLN A 322 -2.36 16.97 18.99
N GLU A 323 -1.76 18.14 19.24
CA GLU A 323 -0.30 18.31 19.09
C GLU A 323 0.47 17.49 20.14
N GLN A 324 -0.16 17.29 21.30
CA GLN A 324 0.41 16.60 22.46
C GLN A 324 0.02 15.11 22.50
N ALA A 325 -0.19 14.46 21.35
CA ALA A 325 -0.60 13.05 21.32
C ALA A 325 0.43 12.11 21.97
N VAL A 326 1.74 12.39 21.83
CA VAL A 326 2.82 11.54 22.37
C VAL A 326 2.82 11.44 23.90
N PRO A 327 2.85 12.54 24.68
CA PRO A 327 2.81 12.44 26.14
C PRO A 327 1.53 11.75 26.62
N ILE A 328 0.38 12.06 26.01
CA ILE A 328 -0.88 11.42 26.37
C ILE A 328 -0.81 9.90 26.14
N LEU A 329 -0.31 9.44 24.99
CA LEU A 329 -0.16 8.01 24.68
C LEU A 329 0.81 7.29 25.63
N ARG A 330 1.84 7.99 26.14
CA ARG A 330 2.77 7.46 27.13
C ARG A 330 2.11 7.29 28.49
N GLU A 331 1.27 8.26 28.89
CA GLU A 331 0.56 8.28 30.17
C GLU A 331 -0.65 7.35 30.20
N LEU A 332 -1.13 6.85 29.06
CA LEU A 332 -2.23 5.89 29.02
C LEU A 332 -1.91 4.63 29.84
N GLU A 333 -2.82 4.27 30.73
CA GLU A 333 -2.78 2.99 31.45
C GLU A 333 -2.88 1.81 30.48
N PRO A 334 -2.37 0.61 30.83
CA PRO A 334 -2.43 -0.56 29.96
C PRO A 334 -3.83 -0.89 29.43
N GLU A 335 -4.87 -0.76 30.27
CA GLU A 335 -6.26 -0.95 29.85
C GLU A 335 -6.74 0.10 28.85
N GLN A 336 -6.35 1.37 29.07
CA GLN A 336 -6.68 2.48 28.19
C GLN A 336 -5.96 2.34 26.84
N ARG A 337 -4.70 1.88 26.84
CA ARG A 337 -3.95 1.54 25.63
C ARG A 337 -4.65 0.44 24.85
N LEU A 338 -5.13 -0.62 25.51
CA LEU A 338 -5.87 -1.68 24.84
C LEU A 338 -7.16 -1.15 24.20
N ARG A 339 -7.93 -0.32 24.92
CA ARG A 339 -9.14 0.34 24.35
C ARG A 339 -8.80 1.24 23.16
N PHE A 340 -7.70 1.99 23.26
CA PHE A 340 -7.19 2.81 22.17
C PHE A 340 -6.81 1.98 20.95
N LEU A 341 -6.11 0.86 21.11
CA LEU A 341 -5.73 -0.05 20.02
C LEU A 341 -6.95 -0.73 19.38
N LEU A 342 -7.98 -1.05 20.17
CA LEU A 342 -9.24 -1.56 19.63
C LEU A 342 -9.96 -0.48 18.80
N ASP A 343 -10.04 0.76 19.29
CA ASP A 343 -10.61 1.86 18.52
C ASP A 343 -9.78 2.17 17.27
N TRP A 344 -8.45 2.07 17.37
CA TRP A 344 -7.52 2.20 16.25
C TRP A 344 -7.84 1.24 15.12
N ARG A 345 -7.98 -0.06 15.43
CA ARG A 345 -8.34 -1.09 14.44
C ARG A 345 -9.72 -0.87 13.84
N ARG A 346 -10.68 -0.40 14.63
CA ARG A 346 -12.01 -0.01 14.10
C ARG A 346 -11.90 1.14 13.11
N GLY A 347 -11.05 2.14 13.41
CA GLY A 347 -10.76 3.26 12.51
C GLY A 347 -10.12 2.82 11.20
N GLU A 348 -9.18 1.88 11.27
CA GLU A 348 -8.53 1.29 10.09
C GLU A 348 -9.56 0.58 9.18
N GLN A 349 -10.40 -0.29 9.76
CA GLN A 349 -11.46 -0.97 9.02
C GLN A 349 -12.46 0.01 8.40
N TYR A 350 -12.81 1.08 9.13
CA TYR A 350 -13.67 2.14 8.63
C TYR A 350 -13.04 2.87 7.43
N LEU A 351 -11.76 3.24 7.53
CA LEU A 351 -11.02 3.87 6.43
C LEU A 351 -10.93 2.98 5.19
N ALA A 352 -10.67 1.68 5.38
CA ALA A 352 -10.65 0.71 4.30
C ALA A 352 -12.02 0.60 3.60
N GLY A 353 -13.11 0.55 4.37
CA GLY A 353 -14.48 0.54 3.85
C GLY A 353 -14.81 1.80 3.04
N LEU A 354 -14.50 2.99 3.58
CA LEU A 354 -14.68 4.26 2.86
C LEU A 354 -13.88 4.32 1.56
N TYR A 355 -12.66 3.77 1.57
CA TYR A 355 -11.81 3.73 0.38
C TYR A 355 -12.41 2.84 -0.71
N GLN A 356 -12.93 1.67 -0.35
CA GLN A 356 -13.63 0.79 -1.27
C GLN A 356 -14.88 1.46 -1.85
N GLN A 357 -15.71 2.09 -1.00
CA GLN A 357 -16.91 2.81 -1.44
C GLN A 357 -16.59 3.92 -2.45
N LEU A 358 -15.58 4.76 -2.19
CA LEU A 358 -15.17 5.82 -3.14
C LEU A 358 -14.63 5.24 -4.45
N ARG A 359 -13.95 4.10 -4.40
CA ARG A 359 -13.44 3.42 -5.60
C ARG A 359 -14.58 2.87 -6.45
N GLU A 360 -15.58 2.26 -5.82
CA GLU A 360 -16.80 1.76 -6.48
C GLU A 360 -17.59 2.90 -7.13
N GLN A 361 -17.77 4.03 -6.43
CA GLN A 361 -18.41 5.22 -6.99
C GLN A 361 -17.69 5.71 -8.25
N LEU A 362 -16.36 5.82 -8.21
CA LEU A 362 -15.57 6.20 -9.38
C LEU A 362 -15.63 5.17 -10.51
N GLN A 363 -15.71 3.88 -10.19
CA GLN A 363 -15.87 2.83 -11.20
C GLN A 363 -17.27 2.88 -11.85
N ALA A 364 -18.33 3.06 -11.06
CA ALA A 364 -19.69 3.24 -11.54
C ALA A 364 -19.80 4.46 -12.48
N GLU A 365 -19.19 5.60 -12.12
CA GLU A 365 -19.14 6.79 -13.00
C GLU A 365 -18.39 6.51 -14.32
N ARG A 366 -17.28 5.75 -14.27
CA ARG A 366 -16.53 5.36 -15.48
C ARG A 366 -17.35 4.43 -16.37
N GLN A 367 -18.01 3.44 -15.79
CA GLN A 367 -18.85 2.49 -16.52
C GLN A 367 -20.06 3.18 -17.15
N ALA A 368 -20.75 4.05 -16.41
CA ALA A 368 -21.87 4.85 -16.93
C ALA A 368 -21.44 5.69 -18.14
N ARG A 369 -20.25 6.29 -18.11
CA ARG A 369 -19.69 7.05 -19.23
C ARG A 369 -19.33 6.17 -20.42
N GLN A 370 -18.73 5.00 -20.17
CA GLN A 370 -18.46 4.04 -21.24
C GLN A 370 -19.76 3.60 -21.92
N ARG A 371 -20.82 3.34 -21.15
CA ARG A 371 -22.17 3.06 -21.68
C ARG A 371 -22.68 4.24 -22.50
N ARG A 372 -22.69 5.47 -21.97
CA ARG A 372 -23.11 6.67 -22.73
C ARG A 372 -22.31 6.87 -24.02
N ARG A 373 -20.99 6.61 -24.01
CA ARG A 373 -20.15 6.68 -25.22
C ARG A 373 -20.49 5.60 -26.23
N ARG A 374 -20.79 4.38 -25.79
CA ARG A 374 -21.27 3.30 -26.68
C ARG A 374 -22.63 3.69 -27.28
N TRP A 375 -23.58 4.14 -26.47
CA TRP A 375 -24.90 4.58 -26.91
C TRP A 375 -24.86 5.76 -27.87
N THR A 376 -24.04 6.78 -27.61
CA THR A 376 -23.89 7.93 -28.53
C THR A 376 -23.24 7.54 -29.86
N ARG A 377 -22.29 6.58 -29.85
CA ARG A 377 -21.74 6.02 -31.10
C ARG A 377 -22.78 5.22 -31.88
N LEU A 378 -23.59 4.42 -31.19
CA LEU A 378 -24.67 3.65 -31.82
C LEU A 378 -25.75 4.60 -32.37
N LEU A 379 -26.16 5.61 -31.61
CA LEU A 379 -27.12 6.61 -32.05
C LEU A 379 -26.58 7.45 -33.20
N GLY A 380 -25.29 7.81 -33.18
CA GLY A 380 -24.64 8.50 -34.29
C GLY A 380 -24.56 7.66 -35.57
N ARG A 381 -24.31 6.34 -35.43
CA ARG A 381 -24.39 5.40 -36.56
C ARG A 381 -25.83 5.27 -37.06
N PHE A 382 -26.79 5.14 -36.15
CA PHE A 382 -28.21 5.06 -36.48
C PHE A 382 -28.72 6.30 -37.21
N LEU A 383 -28.40 7.51 -36.70
CA LEU A 383 -28.74 8.78 -37.35
C LEU A 383 -28.13 8.90 -38.75
N ARG A 384 -26.87 8.46 -38.94
CA ARG A 384 -26.25 8.41 -40.28
C ARG A 384 -26.93 7.41 -41.21
N CYS A 385 -27.38 6.27 -40.68
CA CYS A 385 -28.17 5.33 -41.46
C CYS A 385 -29.50 5.98 -41.87
N VAL A 386 -30.23 6.58 -40.94
CA VAL A 386 -31.55 7.21 -41.18
C VAL A 386 -31.47 8.39 -42.15
N THR A 387 -30.33 9.06 -42.29
CA THR A 387 -30.18 10.10 -43.33
C THR A 387 -30.13 9.55 -44.77
N SER A 388 -30.07 8.23 -44.97
CA SER A 388 -30.25 7.63 -46.29
C SER A 388 -31.74 7.49 -46.62
N PRO A 389 -32.23 8.03 -47.75
CA PRO A 389 -33.67 8.03 -48.08
C PRO A 389 -34.26 6.62 -48.16
N GLU A 390 -33.47 5.63 -48.56
CA GLU A 390 -33.87 4.21 -48.61
C GLU A 390 -34.21 3.64 -47.23
N THR A 391 -33.45 4.00 -46.19
CA THR A 391 -33.74 3.53 -44.83
C THR A 391 -34.98 4.18 -44.22
N VAL A 392 -35.27 5.43 -44.59
CA VAL A 392 -36.52 6.11 -44.19
C VAL A 392 -37.71 5.38 -44.78
N LEU A 393 -37.64 5.00 -46.07
CA LEU A 393 -38.67 4.21 -46.74
C LEU A 393 -38.86 2.83 -46.08
N LEU A 394 -37.76 2.14 -45.75
CA LEU A 394 -37.83 0.86 -45.03
C LEU A 394 -38.45 1.02 -43.64
N LEU A 395 -38.07 2.06 -42.87
CA LEU A 395 -38.66 2.34 -41.56
C LEU A 395 -40.16 2.63 -41.65
N LEU A 396 -40.58 3.43 -42.64
CA LEU A 396 -41.99 3.71 -42.90
C LEU A 396 -42.76 2.43 -43.25
N LEU A 397 -42.22 1.59 -44.13
CA LEU A 397 -42.84 0.33 -44.53
C LEU A 397 -42.97 -0.64 -43.35
N LEU A 398 -41.95 -0.73 -42.50
CA LEU A 398 -41.97 -1.57 -41.29
C LEU A 398 -42.96 -1.02 -40.25
N SER A 399 -43.05 0.31 -40.10
CA SER A 399 -44.06 0.95 -39.24
C SER A 399 -45.49 0.71 -39.74
N ALA A 400 -45.73 0.76 -41.05
CA ALA A 400 -47.02 0.50 -41.66
C ALA A 400 -47.46 -0.96 -41.45
N LEU A 401 -46.55 -1.92 -41.62
CA LEU A 401 -46.79 -3.34 -41.32
C LEU A 401 -47.13 -3.56 -39.84
N LEU A 402 -46.46 -2.84 -38.93
CA LEU A 402 -46.70 -2.96 -37.50
C LEU A 402 -48.07 -2.42 -37.09
N ILE A 403 -48.49 -1.28 -37.68
CA ILE A 403 -49.85 -0.72 -37.49
C ILE A 403 -50.91 -1.67 -38.04
N LEU A 404 -50.71 -2.23 -39.24
CA LEU A 404 -51.63 -3.22 -39.83
C LEU A 404 -51.79 -4.45 -38.94
N ARG A 405 -50.70 -4.93 -38.34
CA ARG A 405 -50.74 -6.09 -37.44
C ARG A 405 -51.48 -5.79 -36.14
N LEU A 406 -51.28 -4.59 -35.57
CA LEU A 406 -51.98 -4.14 -34.36
C LEU A 406 -53.48 -3.86 -34.59
N ARG A 407 -53.91 -3.69 -35.83
CA ARG A 407 -55.31 -3.37 -36.19
C ARG A 407 -56.09 -4.59 -36.70
N GLY A 408 -55.39 -5.69 -36.97
CA GLY A 408 -55.97 -6.95 -37.43
C GLY A 408 -56.26 -7.96 -36.32
N GLU A 409 -55.94 -7.61 -35.07
CA GLU A 409 -56.51 -8.21 -33.86
C GLU A 409 -57.56 -7.24 -33.30
#